data_AF-A0A813M4X9-F1
#
_entry.id   AF-A0A813M4X9-F1
#
_cell.length_a   1.000
_cell.length_b   1.000
_cell.length_c   1.000
_cell.angle_alpha   90.00
_cell.angle_beta   90.00
_cell.angle_gamma   90.00
#
_symmetry.space_group_name_H-M   'P 1'
#
loop_
_entity.id
_entity.type
_entity.pdbx_description
1 polymer ?
#
loop_
_entity_poly.entity_id
_entity_poly.type
_entity_poly.pdbx_seq_one_letter_code
_entity_poly.pdbx_strand_id
1 'polypeptide(L)'
;MNILGFLIGLSVITGFLAEETRVELVQIIFRHGARTPVLTYPKDPYQESHWNKYGGFGQLTPTGMAQHYEYGKFLRNRYAGFLNKTYNRNGAHIISTDYDRTLMSAYSLLASLYEPEGEQVWNKNLAWQPVPVHIGDPKIFLNQETCARYSELTVQTKQSEEYIEISKQYKEIIEIADMNSGFTNIDLFQLWKIADAVIIEKSFNLTLPDWVEKNYNEIRSSQDHGFYFDYYYPEMAKLAAGGILNEVRNNFLNKTKGNSRELYLFSSHDTYVASMTKLLNLTSRINQPPFASSVVLELRKSVTSSKYYVQVYLKNNTDSEPIDFKEVTVYGCEKLCPLDDFMRITDSMIVTDYAKECTRKGVQVSQILNPTFILAVGFAFVVSLVVSVFSIISCRRSYRRSGYREGEL
;
A
#
# COMPACT_ATOMS: atom_id res chain seq x y z
N MET A 1 -67.51 -34.69 24.55
CA MET A 1 -66.93 -34.98 23.22
C MET A 1 -67.25 -33.80 22.31
N ASN A 2 -66.37 -33.05 21.67
CA ASN A 2 -64.91 -32.85 21.66
C ASN A 2 -64.75 -31.42 21.08
N ILE A 3 -64.13 -30.48 21.80
CA ILE A 3 -62.77 -29.94 21.58
C ILE A 3 -62.49 -29.47 20.14
N LEU A 4 -62.42 -28.15 19.96
CA LEU A 4 -61.41 -27.37 19.20
C LEU A 4 -61.86 -25.89 19.26
N GLY A 5 -61.25 -24.93 19.95
CA GLY A 5 -59.84 -24.76 20.26
C GLY A 5 -59.14 -23.88 19.23
N PHE A 6 -59.67 -22.69 18.91
CA PHE A 6 -58.98 -21.72 18.04
C PHE A 6 -58.04 -20.85 18.89
N LEU A 7 -56.80 -21.29 19.03
CA LEU A 7 -55.70 -20.50 19.58
C LEU A 7 -55.31 -19.42 18.56
N ILE A 8 -55.57 -18.16 18.89
CA ILE A 8 -54.96 -17.02 18.21
C ILE A 8 -53.50 -16.99 18.65
N GLY A 9 -52.62 -17.56 17.81
CA GLY A 9 -51.19 -17.38 17.95
C GLY A 9 -50.83 -15.94 17.61
N LEU A 10 -50.54 -15.12 18.61
CA LEU A 10 -49.71 -13.92 18.41
C LEU A 10 -48.31 -14.41 18.04
N SER A 11 -48.04 -14.51 16.74
CA SER A 11 -46.67 -14.51 16.24
C SER A 11 -46.08 -13.13 16.55
N VAL A 12 -45.29 -13.05 17.62
CA VAL A 12 -44.39 -11.94 17.82
C VAL A 12 -43.36 -12.03 16.71
N ILE A 13 -43.64 -11.35 15.60
CA ILE A 13 -42.62 -11.03 14.60
C ILE A 13 -41.68 -10.07 15.30
N THR A 14 -40.65 -10.60 15.97
CA THR A 14 -39.46 -9.82 16.29
C THR A 14 -38.80 -9.52 14.95
N GLY A 15 -39.31 -8.50 14.25
CA GLY A 15 -38.55 -7.85 13.21
C GLY A 15 -37.28 -7.37 13.90
N PHE A 16 -36.13 -7.93 13.52
CA PHE A 16 -34.86 -7.30 13.82
C PHE A 16 -34.92 -5.93 13.13
N LEU A 17 -35.31 -4.90 13.89
CA LEU A 17 -35.16 -3.52 13.43
C LEU A 17 -33.67 -3.35 13.18
N ALA A 18 -33.31 -3.05 11.93
CA ALA A 18 -31.94 -2.72 11.59
C ALA A 18 -31.49 -1.58 12.52
N GLU A 19 -30.34 -1.74 13.17
CA GLU A 19 -29.80 -0.72 14.07
C GLU A 19 -29.63 0.60 13.30
N GLU A 20 -30.42 1.60 13.67
CA GLU A 20 -30.36 2.89 13.01
C GLU A 20 -29.12 3.65 13.50
N THR A 21 -28.27 4.05 12.57
CA THR A 21 -26.98 4.67 12.87
C THR A 21 -26.75 5.92 12.03
N ARG A 22 -26.07 6.90 12.61
CA ARG A 22 -25.57 8.09 11.91
C ARG A 22 -24.05 8.07 11.79
N VAL A 23 -23.52 8.64 10.72
CA VAL A 23 -22.08 8.78 10.51
C VAL A 23 -21.52 9.83 11.48
N GLU A 24 -20.35 9.55 12.06
CA GLU A 24 -19.60 10.45 12.94
C GLU A 24 -18.24 10.84 12.36
N LEU A 25 -17.62 9.93 11.59
CA LEU A 25 -16.31 10.12 11.00
C LEU A 25 -16.17 9.26 9.74
N VAL A 26 -15.54 9.80 8.70
CA VAL A 26 -15.24 9.10 7.45
C VAL A 26 -13.74 9.16 7.19
N GLN A 27 -13.14 8.00 6.92
CA GLN A 27 -11.72 7.88 6.57
C GLN A 27 -11.59 7.19 5.22
N ILE A 28 -10.95 7.85 4.25
CA ILE A 28 -10.88 7.37 2.86
C ILE A 28 -9.43 7.23 2.43
N ILE A 29 -9.04 6.01 2.07
CA ILE A 29 -7.72 5.69 1.53
C ILE A 29 -7.89 5.42 0.06
N PHE A 30 -7.37 6.32 -0.78
CA PHE A 30 -7.60 6.26 -2.22
C PHE A 30 -6.31 6.23 -3.01
N ARG A 31 -6.37 5.52 -4.14
CA ARG A 31 -5.36 5.55 -5.18
C ARG A 31 -5.49 6.86 -5.95
N HIS A 32 -4.38 7.45 -6.39
CA HIS A 32 -4.40 8.54 -7.36
C HIS A 32 -5.18 8.20 -8.65
N GLY A 33 -5.51 9.22 -9.43
CA GLY A 33 -6.19 9.07 -10.72
C GLY A 33 -5.29 8.52 -11.82
N ALA A 34 -5.85 8.40 -13.02
CA ALA A 34 -5.13 7.98 -14.21
C ALA A 34 -3.86 8.82 -14.44
N ARG A 35 -2.77 8.14 -14.78
CA ARG A 35 -1.43 8.70 -14.92
C ARG A 35 -0.73 8.18 -16.18
N THR A 36 0.38 8.81 -16.55
CA THR A 36 1.37 8.23 -17.47
C THR A 36 2.08 7.02 -16.81
N PRO A 37 2.76 6.16 -17.58
CA PRO A 37 3.57 5.06 -17.03
C PRO A 37 4.62 5.60 -16.06
N VAL A 38 4.89 4.89 -14.96
CA VAL A 38 5.99 5.27 -14.03
C VAL A 38 7.36 4.88 -14.56
N LEU A 39 7.39 3.86 -15.40
CA LEU A 39 8.52 3.36 -16.18
C LEU A 39 7.94 2.50 -17.32
N THR A 40 8.80 2.07 -18.24
CA THR A 40 8.45 1.09 -19.26
C THR A 40 9.62 0.13 -19.50
N TYR A 41 9.44 -0.86 -20.38
CA TYR A 41 10.51 -1.77 -20.77
C TYR A 41 11.53 -1.11 -21.73
N PRO A 42 12.82 -1.50 -21.70
CA PRO A 42 13.88 -0.81 -22.45
C PRO A 42 13.64 -0.68 -23.96
N LYS A 43 12.97 -1.66 -24.58
CA LYS A 43 12.67 -1.67 -26.02
C LYS A 43 11.29 -1.11 -26.37
N ASP A 44 10.58 -0.51 -25.42
CA ASP A 44 9.31 0.14 -25.69
C ASP A 44 9.51 1.36 -26.61
N PRO A 45 8.76 1.52 -27.72
CA PRO A 45 8.79 2.75 -28.51
C PRO A 45 8.36 4.01 -27.72
N TYR A 46 7.61 3.87 -26.62
CA TYR A 46 7.04 4.99 -25.86
C TYR A 46 7.81 5.32 -24.57
N GLN A 47 9.11 5.58 -24.73
CA GLN A 47 9.98 6.09 -23.66
C GLN A 47 9.52 7.44 -23.10
N GLU A 48 10.12 7.90 -22.02
CA GLU A 48 9.70 9.09 -21.25
C GLU A 48 9.44 10.33 -22.12
N SER A 49 10.26 10.55 -23.16
CA SER A 49 10.13 11.68 -24.07
C SER A 49 8.77 11.76 -24.77
N HIS A 50 8.12 10.62 -25.00
CA HIS A 50 6.74 10.56 -25.53
C HIS A 50 5.72 11.22 -24.59
N TRP A 51 5.99 11.16 -23.29
CA TRP A 51 5.10 11.61 -22.22
C TRP A 51 5.38 13.04 -21.74
N ASN A 52 6.35 13.74 -22.33
CA ASN A 52 6.74 15.12 -21.94
C ASN A 52 5.56 16.11 -21.93
N LYS A 53 4.57 15.94 -22.81
CA LYS A 53 3.35 16.77 -22.83
C LYS A 53 2.51 16.68 -21.54
N TYR A 54 2.70 15.63 -20.74
CA TYR A 54 2.09 15.44 -19.43
C TYR A 54 3.09 15.63 -18.28
N GLY A 55 4.34 16.04 -18.58
CA GLY A 55 5.41 16.18 -17.59
C GLY A 55 6.30 14.95 -17.42
N GLY A 56 6.23 13.96 -18.33
CA GLY A 56 7.06 12.75 -18.30
C GLY A 56 6.40 11.56 -17.61
N PHE A 57 7.20 10.65 -17.06
CA PHE A 57 6.69 9.45 -16.41
C PHE A 57 6.05 9.72 -15.04
N GLY A 58 5.04 8.91 -14.70
CA GLY A 58 4.38 8.90 -13.40
C GLY A 58 3.50 10.11 -13.09
N GLN A 59 3.15 10.92 -14.10
CA GLN A 59 2.41 12.17 -13.95
C GLN A 59 0.91 11.99 -14.11
N LEU A 60 0.13 12.73 -13.31
CA LEU A 60 -1.33 12.69 -13.36
C LEU A 60 -1.84 13.31 -14.67
N THR A 61 -2.80 12.65 -15.30
CA THR A 61 -3.37 13.10 -16.57
C THR A 61 -4.66 13.90 -16.34
N PRO A 62 -5.16 14.66 -17.33
CA PRO A 62 -6.46 15.31 -17.24
C PRO A 62 -7.60 14.32 -16.91
N THR A 63 -7.54 13.08 -17.43
CA THR A 63 -8.47 12.01 -17.06
C THR A 63 -8.40 11.70 -15.58
N GLY A 64 -7.20 11.60 -15.00
CA GLY A 64 -7.01 11.37 -13.57
C GLY A 64 -7.51 12.51 -12.69
N MET A 65 -7.35 13.76 -13.14
CA MET A 65 -7.94 14.93 -12.47
C MET A 65 -9.47 14.84 -12.49
N ALA A 66 -10.07 14.54 -13.65
CA ALA A 66 -11.52 14.40 -13.80
C ALA A 66 -12.09 13.27 -12.92
N GLN A 67 -11.43 12.11 -12.87
CA GLN A 67 -11.83 11.00 -12.00
C GLN A 67 -11.94 11.43 -10.53
N HIS A 68 -10.96 12.18 -10.03
CA HIS A 68 -10.99 12.67 -8.65
C HIS A 68 -11.98 13.82 -8.44
N TYR A 69 -12.15 14.70 -9.43
CA TYR A 69 -13.16 15.75 -9.38
C TYR A 69 -14.59 15.16 -9.31
N GLU A 70 -14.92 14.16 -10.12
CA GLU A 70 -16.21 13.47 -10.02
C GLU A 70 -16.34 12.71 -8.69
N TYR A 71 -15.24 12.12 -8.20
CA TYR A 71 -15.27 11.48 -6.88
C TYR A 71 -15.56 12.49 -5.75
N GLY A 72 -14.99 13.69 -5.80
CA GLY A 72 -15.29 14.76 -4.83
C GLY A 72 -16.75 15.20 -4.87
N LYS A 73 -17.37 15.28 -6.06
CA LYS A 73 -18.82 15.55 -6.20
C LYS A 73 -19.66 14.43 -5.58
N PHE A 74 -19.30 13.18 -5.85
CA PHE A 74 -19.97 12.03 -5.27
C PHE A 74 -19.91 12.07 -3.74
N LEU A 75 -18.73 12.34 -3.16
CA LEU A 75 -18.56 12.44 -1.70
C LEU A 75 -19.36 13.61 -1.11
N ARG A 76 -19.40 14.76 -1.80
CA ARG A 76 -20.21 15.92 -1.41
C ARG A 76 -21.69 15.58 -1.34
N ASN A 77 -22.20 14.82 -2.31
CA ASN A 77 -23.59 14.37 -2.34
C ASN A 77 -23.87 13.29 -1.28
N ARG A 78 -23.02 12.25 -1.21
CA ARG A 78 -23.18 11.13 -0.28
C ARG A 78 -23.19 11.58 1.18
N TYR A 79 -22.33 12.53 1.52
CA TYR A 79 -22.17 13.04 2.88
C TYR A 79 -22.83 14.42 3.08
N ALA A 80 -23.81 14.75 2.23
CA ALA A 80 -24.64 15.93 2.43
C ALA A 80 -25.35 15.87 3.80
N GLY A 81 -25.28 16.96 4.57
CA GLY A 81 -25.82 17.02 5.93
C GLY A 81 -24.90 16.46 7.02
N PHE A 82 -23.86 15.68 6.65
CA PHE A 82 -22.79 15.28 7.56
C PHE A 82 -21.57 16.20 7.44
N LEU A 83 -21.05 16.41 6.22
CA LEU A 83 -19.95 17.33 5.97
C LEU A 83 -20.45 18.75 5.74
N ASN A 84 -19.79 19.73 6.37
CA ASN A 84 -20.04 21.15 6.11
C ASN A 84 -19.83 21.48 4.62
N LYS A 85 -20.69 22.34 4.07
CA LYS A 85 -20.59 22.81 2.67
C LYS A 85 -19.26 23.53 2.40
N THR A 86 -18.92 24.46 3.29
CA THR A 86 -17.64 25.19 3.28
C THR A 86 -16.54 24.40 3.98
N TYR A 87 -15.29 24.58 3.53
CA TYR A 87 -14.14 23.95 4.18
C TYR A 87 -13.93 24.50 5.60
N ASN A 88 -13.58 23.61 6.53
CA ASN A 88 -13.17 23.97 7.88
C ASN A 88 -11.97 23.10 8.28
N ARG A 89 -10.86 23.73 8.70
CA ARG A 89 -9.63 23.04 9.14
C ARG A 89 -9.82 22.06 10.30
N ASN A 90 -10.85 22.27 11.10
CA ASN A 90 -11.20 21.39 12.22
C ASN A 90 -12.13 20.25 11.79
N GLY A 91 -12.71 20.29 10.58
CA GLY A 91 -13.62 19.27 10.09
C GLY A 91 -13.03 18.30 9.06
N ALA A 92 -11.92 18.66 8.41
CA ALA A 92 -11.23 17.77 7.49
C ALA A 92 -9.70 17.84 7.63
N HIS A 93 -9.04 16.68 7.50
CA HIS A 93 -7.59 16.57 7.37
C HIS A 93 -7.25 15.72 6.16
N ILE A 94 -6.33 16.21 5.35
CA ILE A 94 -5.94 15.57 4.10
C ILE A 94 -4.44 15.38 4.15
N ILE A 95 -4.02 14.12 4.02
CA ILE A 95 -2.63 13.75 3.90
C ILE A 95 -2.39 12.99 2.60
N SER A 96 -1.21 13.17 2.03
CA SER A 96 -0.78 12.57 0.78
C SER A 96 0.61 11.96 0.93
N THR A 97 0.91 10.95 0.13
CA THR A 97 2.32 10.64 -0.18
C THR A 97 2.94 11.81 -0.98
N ASP A 98 4.27 11.89 -0.96
CA ASP A 98 5.02 12.96 -1.63
C ASP A 98 5.30 12.62 -3.10
N TYR A 99 4.22 12.52 -3.89
CA TYR A 99 4.27 12.38 -5.34
C TYR A 99 3.30 13.38 -5.97
N ASP A 100 3.71 14.02 -7.06
CA ASP A 100 2.86 14.98 -7.79
C ASP A 100 1.48 14.40 -8.09
N ARG A 101 1.43 13.15 -8.57
CA ARG A 101 0.17 12.48 -8.89
C ARG A 101 -0.79 12.30 -7.72
N THR A 102 -0.29 12.08 -6.49
CA THR A 102 -1.15 11.91 -5.31
C THR A 102 -1.56 13.26 -4.74
N LEU A 103 -0.66 14.25 -4.73
CA LEU A 103 -0.99 15.62 -4.36
C LEU A 103 -2.04 16.23 -5.28
N MET A 104 -1.83 16.15 -6.60
CA MET A 104 -2.76 16.67 -7.61
C MET A 104 -4.11 15.94 -7.59
N SER A 105 -4.12 14.63 -7.30
CA SER A 105 -5.35 13.86 -7.11
C SER A 105 -6.16 14.36 -5.91
N ALA A 106 -5.49 14.62 -4.79
CA ALA A 106 -6.13 15.20 -3.60
C ALA A 106 -6.72 16.58 -3.90
N TYR A 107 -5.96 17.46 -4.54
CA TYR A 107 -6.45 18.79 -4.92
C TYR A 107 -7.62 18.72 -5.92
N SER A 108 -7.59 17.80 -6.88
CA SER A 108 -8.68 17.61 -7.84
C SER A 108 -9.97 17.16 -7.15
N LEU A 109 -9.87 16.25 -6.17
CA LEU A 109 -11.00 15.83 -5.34
C LEU A 109 -11.52 16.97 -4.48
N LEU A 110 -10.63 17.74 -3.85
CA LEU A 110 -11.01 18.85 -2.98
C LEU A 110 -11.65 20.01 -3.74
N ALA A 111 -11.32 20.19 -5.01
CA ALA A 111 -11.90 21.24 -5.86
C ALA A 111 -13.42 21.11 -6.03
N SER A 112 -13.97 19.89 -6.07
CA SER A 112 -15.41 19.66 -6.10
C SER A 112 -15.99 19.33 -4.72
N LEU A 113 -15.20 18.73 -3.82
CA LEU A 113 -15.68 18.45 -2.47
C LEU A 113 -15.90 19.76 -1.71
N TYR A 114 -15.01 20.75 -1.78
CA TYR A 114 -15.13 22.02 -1.05
C TYR A 114 -15.15 23.23 -1.98
N GLU A 115 -16.07 23.23 -2.94
CA GLU A 115 -16.37 24.44 -3.72
C GLU A 115 -16.69 25.61 -2.78
N PRO A 116 -16.08 26.81 -2.98
CA PRO A 116 -16.30 27.93 -2.07
C PRO A 116 -17.73 28.43 -2.14
N GLU A 117 -18.35 28.61 -0.97
CA GLU A 117 -19.67 29.24 -0.81
C GLU A 117 -19.57 30.43 0.15
N GLY A 118 -20.45 31.42 -0.02
CA GLY A 118 -20.54 32.58 0.87
C GLY A 118 -19.22 33.36 0.97
N GLU A 119 -18.74 33.57 2.20
CA GLU A 119 -17.52 34.33 2.49
C GLU A 119 -16.22 33.64 2.01
N GLN A 120 -16.26 32.33 1.71
CA GLN A 120 -15.10 31.62 1.16
C GLN A 120 -14.90 31.88 -0.34
N VAL A 121 -15.85 32.54 -1.02
CA VAL A 121 -15.72 32.93 -2.43
C VAL A 121 -14.75 34.11 -2.53
N TRP A 122 -13.46 33.79 -2.67
CA TRP A 122 -12.40 34.79 -2.86
C TRP A 122 -12.31 35.30 -4.31
N ASN A 123 -12.82 34.53 -5.29
CA ASN A 123 -12.86 34.90 -6.71
C ASN A 123 -14.17 34.44 -7.35
N LYS A 124 -14.95 35.38 -7.90
CA LYS A 124 -16.28 35.11 -8.49
C LYS A 124 -16.23 34.36 -9.82
N ASN A 125 -15.08 34.35 -10.49
CA ASN A 125 -14.90 33.68 -11.79
C ASN A 125 -14.20 32.31 -11.64
N LEU A 126 -13.93 31.87 -10.41
CA LEU A 126 -13.22 30.63 -10.13
C LEU A 126 -13.84 29.94 -8.92
N ALA A 127 -14.63 28.89 -9.19
CA ALA A 127 -15.25 28.01 -8.20
C ALA A 127 -14.23 27.04 -7.56
N TRP A 128 -13.19 27.60 -6.94
CA TRP A 128 -12.13 26.85 -6.28
C TRP A 128 -11.56 27.65 -5.11
N GLN A 129 -11.12 26.95 -4.07
CA GLN A 129 -10.38 27.53 -2.95
C GLN A 129 -9.20 26.64 -2.56
N PRO A 130 -8.11 27.20 -2.01
CA PRO A 130 -7.00 26.41 -1.51
C PRO A 130 -7.42 25.65 -0.25
N VAL A 131 -7.44 24.33 -0.33
CA VAL A 131 -7.59 23.43 0.83
C VAL A 131 -6.24 22.75 1.10
N PRO A 132 -5.66 22.89 2.30
CA PRO A 132 -4.36 22.30 2.61
C PRO A 132 -4.32 20.78 2.44
N VAL A 133 -3.30 20.30 1.72
CA VAL A 133 -2.90 18.88 1.64
C VAL A 133 -1.52 18.75 2.27
N HIS A 134 -1.40 17.91 3.29
CA HIS A 134 -0.15 17.71 4.00
C HIS A 134 0.58 16.46 3.50
N ILE A 135 1.91 16.45 3.58
CA ILE A 135 2.68 15.22 3.38
C ILE A 135 2.54 14.37 4.65
N GLY A 136 2.17 13.10 4.49
CA GLY A 136 2.00 12.18 5.61
C GLY A 136 3.34 11.77 6.23
N ASP A 137 3.33 11.52 7.54
CA ASP A 137 4.50 10.98 8.25
C ASP A 137 4.88 9.60 7.70
N PRO A 138 6.19 9.28 7.58
CA PRO A 138 6.66 7.94 7.17
C PRO A 138 6.12 6.77 8.01
N LYS A 139 5.63 7.02 9.23
CA LYS A 139 4.95 6.03 10.08
C LYS A 139 3.54 5.69 9.60
N ILE A 140 2.93 6.55 8.78
CA ILE A 140 1.61 6.33 8.17
C ILE A 140 1.79 5.62 6.84
N PHE A 141 2.57 6.21 5.92
CA PHE A 141 2.85 5.66 4.60
C PHE A 141 4.14 4.83 4.63
N LEU A 142 4.02 3.57 5.03
CA LEU A 142 5.15 2.66 5.20
C LEU A 142 5.82 2.34 3.84
N ASN A 143 7.14 2.56 3.74
CA ASN A 143 7.90 2.33 2.52
C ASN A 143 8.48 0.91 2.44
N GLN A 144 7.80 0.06 1.68
CA GLN A 144 8.12 -1.36 1.47
C GLN A 144 9.52 -1.58 0.88
N GLU A 145 9.98 -0.69 -0.01
CA GLU A 145 11.27 -0.82 -0.69
C GLU A 145 12.45 -0.73 0.27
N THR A 146 12.28 -0.01 1.38
CA THR A 146 13.30 0.15 2.43
C THR A 146 13.26 -0.94 3.50
N CYS A 147 12.30 -1.86 3.41
CA CYS A 147 12.02 -2.83 4.46
C CYS A 147 12.69 -4.19 4.17
N ALA A 148 13.73 -4.52 4.94
CA ALA A 148 14.48 -5.77 4.76
C ALA A 148 13.62 -7.03 4.96
N ARG A 149 12.66 -7.01 5.90
CA ARG A 149 11.69 -8.10 6.09
C ARG A 149 10.75 -8.26 4.90
N TYR A 150 10.29 -7.16 4.29
CA TYR A 150 9.44 -7.22 3.10
C TYR A 150 10.19 -7.89 1.94
N SER A 151 11.44 -7.49 1.70
CA SER A 151 12.30 -8.11 0.69
C SER A 151 12.49 -9.62 0.92
N GLU A 152 12.66 -10.05 2.17
CA GLU A 152 12.76 -11.47 2.53
C GLU A 152 11.46 -12.22 2.21
N LEU A 153 10.32 -11.65 2.55
CA LEU A 153 9.00 -12.23 2.25
C LEU A 153 8.76 -12.33 0.74
N THR A 154 9.18 -11.34 -0.05
CA THR A 154 9.10 -11.41 -1.52
C THR A 154 9.91 -12.60 -2.06
N VAL A 155 11.11 -12.86 -1.53
CA VAL A 155 11.91 -14.04 -1.90
C VAL A 155 11.20 -15.34 -1.51
N GLN A 156 10.63 -15.40 -0.31
CA GLN A 156 9.85 -16.56 0.16
C GLN A 156 8.62 -16.81 -0.72
N THR A 157 7.90 -15.75 -1.12
CA THR A 157 6.76 -15.86 -2.03
C THR A 157 7.16 -16.50 -3.35
N LYS A 158 8.30 -16.11 -3.94
CA LYS A 158 8.81 -16.71 -5.19
C LYS A 158 9.14 -18.19 -5.08
N GLN A 159 9.38 -18.70 -3.87
CA GLN A 159 9.67 -20.11 -3.59
C GLN A 159 8.41 -20.91 -3.25
N SER A 160 7.26 -20.25 -3.08
CA SER A 160 6.00 -20.93 -2.76
C SER A 160 5.49 -21.77 -3.93
N GLU A 161 4.82 -22.89 -3.61
CA GLU A 161 4.23 -23.79 -4.61
C GLU A 161 3.24 -23.06 -5.52
N GLU A 162 2.39 -22.20 -4.95
CA GLU A 162 1.39 -21.44 -5.70
C GLU A 162 2.03 -20.45 -6.68
N TYR A 163 3.11 -19.75 -6.27
CA TYR A 163 3.85 -18.87 -7.17
C TYR A 163 4.50 -19.64 -8.31
N ILE A 164 5.14 -20.77 -8.01
CA ILE A 164 5.80 -21.62 -9.00
C ILE A 164 4.77 -22.14 -10.01
N GLU A 165 3.61 -22.59 -9.54
CA GLU A 165 2.57 -23.15 -10.41
C GLU A 165 1.95 -22.09 -11.32
N ILE A 166 1.61 -20.92 -10.80
CA ILE A 166 1.14 -19.80 -11.63
C ILE A 166 2.23 -19.35 -12.59
N SER A 167 3.50 -19.28 -12.16
CA SER A 167 4.61 -18.90 -13.05
C SER A 167 4.77 -19.84 -14.24
N LYS A 168 4.50 -21.15 -14.07
CA LYS A 168 4.50 -22.11 -15.20
C LYS A 168 3.41 -21.79 -16.23
N GLN A 169 2.23 -21.33 -15.78
CA GLN A 169 1.13 -20.96 -16.68
C GLN A 169 1.49 -19.74 -17.55
N TYR A 170 2.33 -18.83 -17.04
CA TYR A 170 2.81 -17.64 -17.74
C TYR A 170 4.16 -17.86 -18.44
N LYS A 171 4.68 -19.10 -18.50
CA LYS A 171 6.02 -19.38 -19.02
C LYS A 171 6.22 -18.86 -20.44
N GLU A 172 5.27 -19.11 -21.33
CA GLU A 172 5.36 -18.71 -22.74
C GLU A 172 5.47 -17.18 -22.89
N ILE A 173 4.58 -16.42 -22.24
CA ILE A 173 4.62 -14.96 -22.31
C ILE A 173 5.85 -14.36 -21.61
N ILE A 174 6.36 -15.00 -20.56
CA ILE A 174 7.62 -14.60 -19.92
C ILE A 174 8.79 -14.76 -20.91
N GLU A 175 8.88 -15.88 -21.64
CA GLU A 175 9.90 -16.11 -22.66
C GLU A 175 9.78 -15.11 -23.83
N ILE A 176 8.56 -14.83 -24.28
CA ILE A 176 8.30 -13.80 -25.31
C ILE A 176 8.75 -12.43 -24.82
N ALA A 177 8.40 -12.05 -23.58
CA ALA A 177 8.79 -10.79 -23.01
C ALA A 177 10.32 -10.68 -22.85
N ASP A 178 11.03 -11.76 -22.49
CA ASP A 178 12.49 -11.75 -22.32
C ASP A 178 13.19 -11.43 -23.65
N MET A 179 12.74 -12.04 -24.75
CA MET A 179 13.27 -11.77 -26.09
C MET A 179 12.99 -10.34 -26.59
N ASN A 180 11.83 -9.80 -26.26
CA ASN A 180 11.30 -8.58 -26.91
C ASN A 180 11.38 -7.31 -26.07
N SER A 181 11.37 -7.39 -24.75
CA SER A 181 11.27 -6.21 -23.86
C SER A 181 12.62 -5.54 -23.60
N GLY A 182 13.71 -6.32 -23.66
CA GLY A 182 15.05 -5.87 -23.27
C GLY A 182 15.33 -5.94 -21.76
N PHE A 183 14.39 -6.41 -20.95
CA PHE A 183 14.68 -6.84 -19.58
C PHE A 183 15.44 -8.16 -19.53
N THR A 184 16.06 -8.45 -18.39
CA THR A 184 16.70 -9.74 -18.09
C THR A 184 16.05 -10.37 -16.87
N ASN A 185 15.93 -11.70 -16.84
CA ASN A 185 15.36 -12.46 -15.72
C ASN A 185 13.91 -12.05 -15.41
N ILE A 186 13.07 -12.05 -16.44
CA ILE A 186 11.65 -11.72 -16.28
C ILE A 186 10.96 -12.81 -15.45
N ASP A 187 10.22 -12.35 -14.45
CA ASP A 187 9.29 -13.16 -13.67
C ASP A 187 7.92 -12.44 -13.63
N LEU A 188 6.96 -12.97 -12.87
CA LEU A 188 5.63 -12.36 -12.76
C LEU A 188 5.67 -10.91 -12.23
N PHE A 189 6.66 -10.53 -11.40
CA PHE A 189 6.77 -9.17 -10.90
C PHE A 189 7.28 -8.21 -11.99
N GLN A 190 8.21 -8.65 -12.84
CA GLN A 190 8.65 -7.83 -13.98
C GLN A 190 7.60 -7.79 -15.09
N LEU A 191 6.87 -8.89 -15.32
CA LEU A 191 5.79 -8.93 -16.29
C LEU A 191 4.66 -7.98 -15.91
N TRP A 192 4.32 -7.87 -14.63
CA TRP A 192 3.40 -6.85 -14.11
C TRP A 192 3.85 -5.41 -14.45
N LYS A 193 5.15 -5.10 -14.36
CA LYS A 193 5.65 -3.75 -14.73
C LYS A 193 5.49 -3.45 -16.21
N ILE A 194 5.69 -4.45 -17.08
CA ILE A 194 5.38 -4.34 -18.51
C ILE A 194 3.87 -4.08 -18.67
N ALA A 195 3.03 -4.82 -17.93
CA ALA A 195 1.59 -4.67 -18.01
C ALA A 195 1.11 -3.26 -17.63
N ASP A 196 1.69 -2.61 -16.60
CA ASP A 196 1.32 -1.23 -16.22
C ASP A 196 1.51 -0.25 -17.38
N ALA A 197 2.68 -0.27 -18.03
CA ALA A 197 2.97 0.59 -19.19
C ALA A 197 2.03 0.31 -20.36
N VAL A 198 1.91 -0.97 -20.75
CA VAL A 198 1.08 -1.42 -21.88
C VAL A 198 -0.41 -1.08 -21.70
N ILE A 199 -0.95 -1.25 -20.49
CA ILE A 199 -2.35 -0.91 -20.20
C ILE A 199 -2.57 0.60 -20.34
N ILE A 200 -1.61 1.41 -19.86
CA ILE A 200 -1.68 2.86 -19.98
C ILE A 200 -1.57 3.27 -21.45
N GLU A 201 -0.57 2.79 -22.19
CA GLU A 201 -0.41 3.06 -23.63
C GLU A 201 -1.68 2.72 -24.42
N LYS A 202 -2.30 1.57 -24.14
CA LYS A 202 -3.57 1.18 -24.77
C LYS A 202 -4.71 2.15 -24.43
N SER A 203 -4.76 2.65 -23.19
CA SER A 203 -5.77 3.65 -22.78
C SER A 203 -5.59 5.01 -23.49
N PHE A 204 -4.39 5.30 -23.97
CA PHE A 204 -4.07 6.47 -24.81
C PHE A 204 -4.27 6.22 -26.30
N ASN A 205 -4.80 5.04 -26.69
CA ASN A 205 -4.95 4.60 -28.07
C ASN A 205 -3.63 4.59 -28.85
N LEU A 206 -2.51 4.32 -28.17
CA LEU A 206 -1.22 4.16 -28.84
C LEU A 206 -1.16 2.82 -29.55
N THR A 207 -0.43 2.77 -30.67
CA THR A 207 -0.20 1.52 -31.39
C THR A 207 0.81 0.67 -30.61
N LEU A 208 0.37 -0.46 -30.08
CA LEU A 208 1.23 -1.38 -29.35
C LEU A 208 2.12 -2.20 -30.31
N PRO A 209 3.34 -2.58 -29.93
CA PRO A 209 4.16 -3.49 -30.72
C PRO A 209 3.46 -4.84 -30.95
N ASP A 210 3.72 -5.49 -32.10
CA ASP A 210 3.05 -6.73 -32.52
C ASP A 210 3.06 -7.83 -31.44
N TRP A 211 4.18 -8.00 -30.73
CA TRP A 211 4.30 -9.01 -29.67
C TRP A 211 3.46 -8.68 -28.45
N VAL A 212 3.24 -7.39 -28.17
CA VAL A 212 2.35 -6.94 -27.08
C VAL A 212 0.90 -7.12 -27.49
N GLU A 213 0.51 -6.67 -28.69
CA GLU A 213 -0.89 -6.74 -29.14
C GLU A 213 -1.39 -8.19 -29.21
N LYS A 214 -0.56 -9.11 -29.74
CA LYS A 214 -0.89 -10.55 -29.81
C LYS A 214 -1.08 -11.19 -28.44
N ASN A 215 -0.36 -10.71 -27.43
CA ASN A 215 -0.33 -11.29 -26.09
C ASN A 215 -1.00 -10.39 -25.03
N TYR A 216 -1.78 -9.39 -25.45
CA TYR A 216 -2.25 -8.32 -24.58
C TYR A 216 -3.02 -8.84 -23.37
N ASN A 217 -3.88 -9.84 -23.57
CA ASN A 217 -4.71 -10.39 -22.49
C ASN A 217 -3.87 -11.07 -21.41
N GLU A 218 -2.85 -11.84 -21.78
CA GLU A 218 -1.96 -12.50 -20.81
C GLU A 218 -1.07 -11.49 -20.07
N ILE A 219 -0.50 -10.52 -20.80
CA ILE A 219 0.26 -9.42 -20.20
C ILE A 219 -0.63 -8.68 -19.21
N ARG A 220 -1.85 -8.29 -19.61
CA ARG A 220 -2.81 -7.61 -18.74
C ARG A 220 -3.14 -8.45 -17.51
N SER A 221 -3.43 -9.75 -17.67
CA SER A 221 -3.78 -10.63 -16.55
C SER A 221 -2.64 -10.83 -15.55
N SER A 222 -1.38 -10.73 -15.99
CA SER A 222 -0.21 -10.81 -15.08
C SER A 222 -0.23 -9.74 -13.98
N GLN A 223 -0.89 -8.60 -14.24
CA GLN A 223 -0.99 -7.48 -13.32
C GLN A 223 -1.65 -7.87 -11.98
N ASP A 224 -2.75 -8.60 -12.05
CA ASP A 224 -3.47 -9.06 -10.85
C ASP A 224 -2.65 -10.10 -10.07
N HIS A 225 -1.87 -10.93 -10.77
CA HIS A 225 -0.97 -11.89 -10.11
C HIS A 225 0.20 -11.18 -9.42
N GLY A 226 0.79 -10.15 -10.03
CA GLY A 226 1.82 -9.33 -9.40
C GLY A 226 1.34 -8.76 -8.06
N PHE A 227 0.19 -8.08 -8.06
CA PHE A 227 -0.41 -7.53 -6.83
C PHE A 227 -0.80 -8.60 -5.80
N TYR A 228 -1.34 -9.74 -6.25
CA TYR A 228 -1.65 -10.84 -5.37
C TYR A 228 -0.40 -11.35 -4.63
N PHE A 229 0.71 -11.51 -5.34
CA PHE A 229 1.95 -12.01 -4.76
C PHE A 229 2.75 -10.96 -3.97
N ASP A 230 2.61 -9.68 -4.29
CA ASP A 230 3.14 -8.58 -3.46
C ASP A 230 2.51 -8.55 -2.06
N TYR A 231 1.29 -9.08 -1.90
CA TYR A 231 0.61 -9.16 -0.61
C TYR A 231 0.19 -10.59 -0.26
N TYR A 232 0.99 -11.58 -0.69
CA TYR A 232 0.68 -12.99 -0.50
C TYR A 232 0.54 -13.34 0.99
N TYR A 233 1.57 -13.03 1.78
CA TYR A 233 1.56 -13.20 3.22
C TYR A 233 0.86 -12.02 3.92
N PRO A 234 0.04 -12.25 4.95
CA PRO A 234 -0.58 -11.17 5.74
C PRO A 234 0.45 -10.18 6.32
N GLU A 235 1.67 -10.65 6.64
CA GLU A 235 2.77 -9.80 7.12
C GLU A 235 3.20 -8.76 6.09
N MET A 236 3.16 -9.07 4.78
CA MET A 236 3.48 -8.09 3.72
C MET A 236 2.45 -6.96 3.70
N ALA A 237 1.16 -7.29 3.80
CA ALA A 237 0.08 -6.30 3.87
C ALA A 237 0.19 -5.44 5.15
N LYS A 238 0.57 -6.04 6.29
CA LYS A 238 0.86 -5.31 7.54
C LYS A 238 2.01 -4.31 7.36
N LEU A 239 3.11 -4.73 6.73
CA LEU A 239 4.28 -3.89 6.45
C LEU A 239 4.04 -2.80 5.39
N ALA A 240 2.89 -2.84 4.70
CA ALA A 240 2.46 -1.84 3.74
C ALA A 240 1.40 -0.88 4.33
N ALA A 241 0.29 -1.40 4.85
CA ALA A 241 -0.87 -0.61 5.30
C ALA A 241 -1.03 -0.51 6.83
N GLY A 242 -0.20 -1.20 7.63
CA GLY A 242 -0.34 -1.23 9.09
C GLY A 242 -0.16 0.13 9.77
N GLY A 243 0.60 1.05 9.15
CA GLY A 243 0.75 2.44 9.59
C GLY A 243 -0.54 3.25 9.38
N ILE A 244 -1.13 3.16 8.19
CA ILE A 244 -2.46 3.75 7.89
C ILE A 244 -3.52 3.17 8.82
N LEU A 245 -3.53 1.85 9.04
CA LEU A 245 -4.52 1.21 9.91
C LEU A 245 -4.39 1.70 11.37
N ASN A 246 -3.16 1.91 11.85
CA ASN A 246 -2.91 2.50 13.16
C ASN A 246 -3.53 3.90 13.27
N GLU A 247 -3.30 4.74 12.26
CA GLU A 247 -3.87 6.09 12.21
C GLU A 247 -5.40 6.06 12.16
N VAL A 248 -5.98 5.17 11.35
CA VAL A 248 -7.43 4.95 11.27
C VAL A 248 -8.03 4.59 12.63
N ARG A 249 -7.43 3.63 13.34
CA ARG A 249 -7.85 3.23 14.69
C ARG A 249 -7.76 4.40 15.69
N ASN A 250 -6.67 5.14 15.65
CA ASN A 250 -6.47 6.30 16.53
C ASN A 250 -7.51 7.39 16.27
N ASN A 251 -7.82 7.69 15.01
CA ASN A 251 -8.84 8.68 14.65
C ASN A 251 -10.25 8.27 15.12
N PHE A 252 -10.58 6.97 15.05
CA PHE A 252 -11.83 6.45 15.63
C PHE A 252 -11.87 6.65 17.15
N LEU A 253 -10.83 6.22 17.87
CA LEU A 253 -10.76 6.41 19.32
C LEU A 253 -10.77 7.89 19.75
N ASN A 254 -10.18 8.77 18.95
CA ASN A 254 -10.20 10.20 19.23
C ASN A 254 -11.60 10.79 18.98
N LYS A 255 -12.33 10.30 17.97
CA LYS A 255 -13.71 10.76 17.72
C LYS A 255 -14.64 10.36 18.86
N THR A 256 -14.51 9.16 19.43
CA THR A 256 -15.33 8.74 20.57
C THR A 256 -15.11 9.60 21.82
N LYS A 257 -13.95 10.26 21.93
CA LYS A 257 -13.60 11.22 22.99
C LYS A 257 -13.96 12.67 22.68
N GLY A 258 -14.58 12.94 21.52
CA GLY A 258 -14.93 14.30 21.08
C GLY A 258 -13.77 15.10 20.46
N ASN A 259 -12.62 14.47 20.20
CA ASN A 259 -11.38 15.13 19.77
C ASN A 259 -10.94 14.71 18.36
N SER A 260 -11.83 14.71 17.38
CA SER A 260 -11.50 14.30 16.00
C SER A 260 -12.37 14.98 14.96
N ARG A 261 -11.84 15.06 13.75
CA ARG A 261 -12.47 15.66 12.57
C ARG A 261 -13.58 14.76 12.02
N GLU A 262 -14.40 15.28 11.11
CA GLU A 262 -15.41 14.49 10.39
C GLU A 262 -14.82 13.70 9.21
N LEU A 263 -13.74 14.21 8.60
CA LEU A 263 -13.14 13.61 7.41
C LEU A 263 -11.62 13.49 7.50
N TYR A 264 -11.11 12.30 7.18
CA TYR A 264 -9.70 12.07 6.88
C TYR A 264 -9.54 11.49 5.48
N LEU A 265 -8.68 12.11 4.69
CA LEU A 265 -8.35 11.68 3.33
C LEU A 265 -6.87 11.26 3.27
N PHE A 266 -6.61 10.06 2.78
CA PHE A 266 -5.29 9.49 2.58
C PHE A 266 -5.06 9.30 1.07
N SER A 267 -4.49 10.32 0.42
CA SER A 267 -4.16 10.27 -1.00
C SER A 267 -2.89 9.47 -1.24
N SER A 268 -3.00 8.36 -1.95
CA SER A 268 -1.98 7.32 -1.97
C SER A 268 -1.97 6.51 -3.26
N HIS A 269 -1.54 5.25 -3.19
CA HIS A 269 -1.27 4.39 -4.33
C HIS A 269 -2.16 3.14 -4.28
N ASP A 270 -2.21 2.42 -5.40
CA ASP A 270 -2.82 1.09 -5.51
C ASP A 270 -2.25 0.14 -4.45
N THR A 271 -0.94 0.22 -4.18
CA THR A 271 -0.27 -0.58 -3.14
C THR A 271 -0.94 -0.44 -1.76
N TYR A 272 -1.32 0.77 -1.35
CA TYR A 272 -1.98 1.02 -0.06
C TYR A 272 -3.45 0.57 -0.05
N VAL A 273 -4.17 0.74 -1.16
CA VAL A 273 -5.56 0.25 -1.29
C VAL A 273 -5.59 -1.28 -1.30
N ALA A 274 -4.69 -1.93 -2.05
CA ALA A 274 -4.58 -3.38 -2.15
C ALA A 274 -4.16 -4.01 -0.81
N SER A 275 -3.13 -3.45 -0.18
CA SER A 275 -2.65 -3.94 1.12
C SER A 275 -3.67 -3.72 2.23
N MET A 276 -4.41 -2.60 2.27
CA MET A 276 -5.51 -2.42 3.23
C MET A 276 -6.63 -3.45 2.99
N THR A 277 -6.98 -3.68 1.72
CA THR A 277 -7.98 -4.70 1.32
C THR A 277 -7.55 -6.10 1.78
N LYS A 278 -6.28 -6.46 1.62
CA LYS A 278 -5.69 -7.72 2.11
C LYS A 278 -5.66 -7.78 3.64
N LEU A 279 -5.20 -6.72 4.29
CA LEU A 279 -4.97 -6.66 5.73
C LEU A 279 -6.28 -6.85 6.51
N LEU A 280 -7.36 -6.21 6.04
CA LEU A 280 -8.71 -6.37 6.59
C LEU A 280 -9.49 -7.56 5.99
N ASN A 281 -8.88 -8.27 5.03
CA ASN A 281 -9.43 -9.40 4.29
C ASN A 281 -10.84 -9.12 3.73
N LEU A 282 -10.96 -8.03 2.98
CA LEU A 282 -12.25 -7.51 2.46
C LEU A 282 -12.72 -8.23 1.19
N THR A 283 -11.83 -8.93 0.50
CA THR A 283 -12.12 -9.67 -0.73
C THR A 283 -11.43 -11.03 -0.72
N SER A 284 -11.97 -12.00 -1.46
CA SER A 284 -11.38 -13.34 -1.57
C SER A 284 -10.06 -13.36 -2.34
N ARG A 285 -9.88 -12.41 -3.27
CA ARG A 285 -8.66 -12.24 -4.05
C ARG A 285 -8.27 -10.77 -4.10
N ILE A 286 -6.96 -10.53 -4.12
CA ILE A 286 -6.38 -9.19 -4.32
C ILE A 286 -6.03 -9.05 -5.79
N ASN A 287 -6.67 -8.08 -6.43
CA ASN A 287 -6.39 -7.62 -7.79
C ASN A 287 -5.82 -6.21 -7.72
N GLN A 288 -5.26 -5.67 -8.81
CA GLN A 288 -4.81 -4.28 -8.77
C GLN A 288 -6.01 -3.34 -8.61
N PRO A 289 -6.02 -2.45 -7.59
CA PRO A 289 -7.07 -1.47 -7.44
C PRO A 289 -7.04 -0.48 -8.61
N PRO A 290 -8.15 -0.20 -9.31
CA PRO A 290 -8.16 0.69 -10.46
C PRO A 290 -7.97 2.17 -10.06
N PHE A 291 -7.71 3.07 -11.01
CA PHE A 291 -7.40 4.49 -10.73
C PHE A 291 -8.52 5.21 -9.97
N ALA A 292 -8.22 6.04 -8.97
CA ALA A 292 -9.24 6.67 -8.11
C ALA A 292 -10.15 5.67 -7.34
N SER A 293 -9.74 4.39 -7.22
CA SER A 293 -10.34 3.44 -6.27
C SER A 293 -10.05 3.81 -4.82
N SER A 294 -10.83 3.27 -3.88
CA SER A 294 -10.59 3.53 -2.45
C SER A 294 -11.16 2.49 -1.50
N VAL A 295 -10.53 2.35 -0.33
CA VAL A 295 -11.14 1.78 0.88
C VAL A 295 -11.72 2.93 1.72
N VAL A 296 -12.99 2.81 2.08
CA VAL A 296 -13.71 3.81 2.89
C VAL A 296 -14.12 3.18 4.20
N LEU A 297 -13.79 3.81 5.32
CA LEU A 297 -14.21 3.37 6.65
C LEU A 297 -15.02 4.49 7.32
N GLU A 298 -16.27 4.18 7.66
CA GLU A 298 -17.17 5.06 8.38
C GLU A 298 -17.23 4.62 9.85
N LEU A 299 -17.00 5.55 10.79
CA LEU A 299 -17.45 5.40 12.16
C LEU A 299 -18.90 5.84 12.24
N ARG A 300 -19.76 4.97 12.74
CA ARG A 300 -21.19 5.19 12.89
C ARG A 300 -21.58 5.08 14.36
N LYS A 301 -22.56 5.88 14.78
CA LYS A 301 -23.10 5.84 16.13
C LYS A 301 -24.57 5.46 16.08
N SER A 302 -24.94 4.46 16.87
CA SER A 302 -26.34 4.08 17.09
C SER A 302 -27.12 5.24 17.68
N VAL A 303 -28.28 5.53 17.09
CA VAL A 303 -29.17 6.59 17.58
C VAL A 303 -29.89 6.18 18.87
N THR A 304 -29.98 4.88 19.14
CA THR A 304 -30.71 4.33 20.30
C THR A 304 -29.78 4.03 21.48
N SER A 305 -28.70 3.29 21.24
CA SER A 305 -27.78 2.79 22.27
C SER A 305 -26.55 3.67 22.48
N SER A 306 -26.33 4.65 21.59
CA SER A 306 -25.10 5.47 21.54
C SER A 306 -23.80 4.69 21.35
N LYS A 307 -23.86 3.39 21.01
CA LYS A 307 -22.69 2.55 20.68
C LYS A 307 -22.10 2.92 19.32
N TYR A 308 -20.81 2.67 19.16
CA TYR A 308 -20.08 2.93 17.92
C TYR A 308 -19.82 1.67 17.11
N TYR A 309 -19.85 1.83 15.79
CA TYR A 309 -19.67 0.76 14.81
C TYR A 309 -18.81 1.25 13.65
N VAL A 310 -18.10 0.34 13.01
CA VAL A 310 -17.31 0.57 11.80
C VAL A 310 -18.02 -0.09 10.62
N GLN A 311 -18.25 0.68 9.57
CA GLN A 311 -18.79 0.18 8.30
C GLN A 311 -17.76 0.45 7.20
N VAL A 312 -17.52 -0.54 6.33
CA VAL A 312 -16.44 -0.48 5.34
C VAL A 312 -17.02 -0.62 3.93
N TYR A 313 -16.49 0.17 3.00
CA TYR A 313 -16.86 0.12 1.59
C TYR A 313 -15.62 0.05 0.71
N LEU A 314 -15.75 -0.62 -0.42
CA LEU A 314 -14.82 -0.55 -1.54
C LEU A 314 -15.45 0.25 -2.68
N LYS A 315 -14.73 1.26 -3.15
CA LYS A 315 -14.98 1.91 -4.44
C LYS A 315 -13.99 1.34 -5.44
N ASN A 316 -14.46 0.44 -6.30
CA ASN A 316 -13.62 -0.22 -7.31
C ASN A 316 -14.04 0.12 -8.75
N ASN A 317 -15.07 0.95 -8.97
CA ASN A 317 -15.42 1.42 -10.30
C ASN A 317 -14.80 2.79 -10.59
N THR A 318 -14.29 2.92 -11.81
CA THR A 318 -13.48 4.08 -12.24
C THR A 318 -13.93 4.62 -13.59
N ASP A 319 -14.56 3.79 -14.42
CA ASP A 319 -15.06 4.14 -15.75
C ASP A 319 -16.58 3.96 -15.91
N SER A 320 -17.27 3.48 -14.87
CA SER A 320 -18.73 3.31 -14.87
C SER A 320 -19.41 4.30 -13.93
N GLU A 321 -20.12 5.26 -14.53
CA GLU A 321 -21.21 5.93 -13.84
C GLU A 321 -22.36 4.93 -13.62
N PRO A 322 -23.01 4.93 -12.44
CA PRO A 322 -22.71 5.78 -11.28
C PRO A 322 -21.54 5.24 -10.44
N ILE A 323 -20.76 6.16 -9.83
CA ILE A 323 -19.82 5.79 -8.74
C ILE A 323 -20.58 5.01 -7.66
N ASP A 324 -20.03 3.86 -7.25
CA ASP A 324 -20.69 2.96 -6.30
C ASP A 324 -19.77 2.58 -5.13
N PHE A 325 -20.34 2.61 -3.93
CA PHE A 325 -19.70 2.16 -2.70
C PHE A 325 -20.23 0.79 -2.35
N LYS A 326 -19.46 -0.25 -2.70
CA LYS A 326 -19.82 -1.61 -2.35
C LYS A 326 -19.47 -1.88 -0.90
N GLU A 327 -20.50 -2.07 -0.07
CA GLU A 327 -20.32 -2.49 1.32
C GLU A 327 -19.58 -3.84 1.39
N VAL A 328 -18.59 -3.91 2.26
CA VAL A 328 -17.80 -5.12 2.54
C VAL A 328 -17.60 -5.29 4.04
N THR A 329 -17.32 -6.52 4.46
CA THR A 329 -17.18 -6.88 5.86
C THR A 329 -15.71 -7.16 6.18
N VAL A 330 -15.22 -6.61 7.30
CA VAL A 330 -13.92 -6.99 7.86
C VAL A 330 -13.99 -8.45 8.31
N TYR A 331 -13.04 -9.27 7.89
CA TYR A 331 -13.06 -10.69 8.25
C TYR A 331 -13.05 -10.88 9.77
N GLY A 332 -13.94 -11.75 10.26
CA GLY A 332 -14.14 -11.97 11.69
C GLY A 332 -15.03 -10.93 12.38
N CYS A 333 -15.69 -10.04 11.62
CA CYS A 333 -16.68 -9.10 12.15
C CYS A 333 -18.03 -9.18 11.40
N GLU A 334 -19.03 -8.46 11.93
CA GLU A 334 -20.32 -8.22 11.28
C GLU A 334 -20.23 -7.02 10.29
N LYS A 335 -21.23 -6.88 9.41
CA LYS A 335 -21.30 -5.76 8.45
C LYS A 335 -21.23 -4.39 9.14
N LEU A 336 -22.00 -4.24 10.21
CA LEU A 336 -21.94 -3.11 11.12
C LEU A 336 -21.06 -3.53 12.30
N CYS A 337 -19.74 -3.48 12.12
CA CYS A 337 -18.77 -4.05 13.03
C CYS A 337 -18.68 -3.24 14.33
N PRO A 338 -18.97 -3.78 15.53
CA PRO A 338 -18.80 -3.03 16.78
C PRO A 338 -17.38 -2.47 16.89
N LEU A 339 -17.22 -1.21 17.32
CA LEU A 339 -15.91 -0.57 17.35
C LEU A 339 -14.90 -1.38 18.18
N ASP A 340 -15.31 -1.90 19.34
CA ASP A 340 -14.42 -2.70 20.20
C ASP A 340 -13.96 -3.99 19.51
N ASP A 341 -14.83 -4.62 18.73
CA ASP A 341 -14.48 -5.80 17.93
C ASP A 341 -13.53 -5.43 16.79
N PHE A 342 -13.80 -4.34 16.06
CA PHE A 342 -12.88 -3.83 15.05
C PHE A 342 -11.48 -3.59 15.64
N MET A 343 -11.42 -2.94 16.80
CA MET A 343 -10.16 -2.65 17.49
C MET A 343 -9.44 -3.92 17.92
N ARG A 344 -10.16 -4.93 18.42
CA ARG A 344 -9.60 -6.23 18.81
C ARG A 344 -9.11 -7.04 17.62
N ILE A 345 -9.89 -7.12 16.55
CA ILE A 345 -9.56 -7.87 15.32
C ILE A 345 -8.32 -7.30 14.66
N THR A 346 -8.21 -5.97 14.62
CA THR A 346 -7.13 -5.26 13.92
C THR A 346 -5.88 -5.02 14.77
N ASP A 347 -5.84 -5.49 16.02
CA ASP A 347 -4.76 -5.14 16.95
C ASP A 347 -3.38 -5.67 16.52
N SER A 348 -3.33 -6.89 16.01
CA SER A 348 -2.08 -7.48 15.49
C SER A 348 -1.67 -6.97 14.11
N MET A 349 -2.56 -6.22 13.45
CA MET A 349 -2.42 -5.74 12.07
C MET A 349 -1.77 -4.35 11.98
N ILE A 350 -1.68 -3.62 13.09
CA ILE A 350 -1.07 -2.28 13.10
C ILE A 350 0.45 -2.32 13.21
N VAL A 351 1.08 -1.26 12.73
CA VAL A 351 2.51 -1.01 12.89
C VAL A 351 2.71 0.30 13.65
N THR A 352 3.41 0.21 14.79
CA THR A 352 3.80 1.37 15.61
C THR A 352 5.29 1.67 15.55
N ASP A 353 6.10 0.65 15.28
CA ASP A 353 7.55 0.73 15.09
C ASP A 353 7.95 0.00 13.81
N TYR A 354 7.97 0.74 12.70
CA TYR A 354 8.25 0.17 11.38
C TYR A 354 9.69 -0.36 11.27
N ALA A 355 10.66 0.33 11.88
CA ALA A 355 12.05 -0.09 11.85
C ALA A 355 12.23 -1.48 12.48
N LYS A 356 11.57 -1.70 13.63
CA LYS A 356 11.55 -3.01 14.28
C LYS A 356 10.87 -4.08 13.44
N GLU A 357 9.69 -3.81 12.90
CA GLU A 357 8.94 -4.76 12.05
C GLU A 357 9.70 -5.11 10.76
N CYS A 358 10.54 -4.19 10.26
CA CYS A 358 11.39 -4.41 9.11
C CYS A 358 12.70 -5.17 9.40
N THR A 359 13.02 -5.45 10.67
CA THR A 359 14.17 -6.29 10.99
C THR A 359 13.94 -7.73 10.51
N ARG A 360 14.96 -8.34 9.92
CA ARG A 360 14.89 -9.74 9.48
C ARG A 360 14.63 -10.64 10.69
N LYS A 361 13.65 -11.52 10.60
CA LYS A 361 13.37 -12.51 11.65
C LYS A 361 14.40 -13.64 11.56
N GLY A 362 15.58 -13.39 12.13
CA GLY A 362 16.60 -14.38 12.47
C GLY A 362 17.33 -15.05 11.31
N VAL A 363 18.52 -14.55 10.99
CA VAL A 363 19.67 -15.46 11.03
C VAL A 363 20.10 -15.46 12.49
N GLN A 364 19.96 -16.58 13.19
CA GLN A 364 20.59 -16.75 14.49
C GLN A 364 22.11 -16.64 14.30
N VAL A 365 22.68 -15.49 14.66
CA VAL A 365 24.14 -15.27 14.64
C VAL A 365 24.88 -16.27 15.55
N SER A 366 24.17 -16.93 16.47
CA SER A 366 24.69 -18.01 17.31
C SER A 366 25.18 -19.25 16.54
N GLN A 367 24.87 -19.41 15.25
CA GLN A 367 25.42 -20.50 14.44
C GLN A 367 26.66 -20.13 13.62
N ILE A 368 27.03 -18.84 13.55
CA ILE A 368 28.18 -18.39 12.74
C ILE A 368 29.48 -18.39 13.57
N LEU A 369 29.38 -18.27 14.89
CA LEU A 369 30.53 -18.30 15.79
C LEU A 369 30.63 -19.67 16.47
N ASN A 370 31.13 -20.67 15.74
CA ASN A 370 31.60 -21.90 16.36
C ASN A 370 32.79 -21.54 17.28
N PRO A 371 32.74 -21.77 18.61
CA PRO A 371 33.83 -21.40 19.51
C PRO A 371 35.17 -22.06 19.12
N THR A 372 35.15 -23.19 18.42
CA THR A 372 36.36 -23.81 17.85
C THR A 372 36.99 -22.96 16.75
N PHE A 373 36.21 -22.24 15.95
CA PHE A 373 36.70 -21.34 14.91
C PHE A 373 37.38 -20.10 15.51
N ILE A 374 36.80 -19.53 16.58
CA ILE A 374 37.40 -18.41 17.32
C ILE A 374 38.74 -18.83 17.93
N LEU A 375 38.79 -20.02 18.56
CA LEU A 375 40.03 -20.55 19.13
C LEU A 375 41.10 -20.84 18.06
N ALA A 376 40.70 -21.36 16.90
CA ALA A 376 41.62 -21.63 15.79
C ALA A 376 42.22 -20.35 15.20
N VAL A 377 41.40 -19.31 15.00
CA VAL A 377 41.88 -17.99 14.52
C VAL A 377 42.77 -17.32 15.55
N GLY A 378 42.41 -17.38 16.84
CA GLY A 378 43.23 -16.88 17.93
C GLY A 378 44.59 -17.59 18.02
N PHE A 379 44.61 -18.92 17.91
CA PHE A 379 45.84 -19.71 17.92
C PHE A 379 46.74 -19.39 16.71
N ALA A 380 46.17 -19.31 15.51
CA ALA A 380 46.91 -18.95 14.29
C ALA A 380 47.55 -17.56 14.40
N PHE A 381 46.84 -16.59 14.99
CA PHE A 381 47.36 -15.25 15.23
C PHE A 381 48.54 -15.25 16.20
N VAL A 382 48.45 -16.01 17.31
CA VAL A 382 49.53 -16.15 18.28
C VAL A 382 50.76 -16.80 17.65
N VAL A 383 50.58 -17.87 16.87
CA VAL A 383 51.68 -18.55 16.17
C VAL A 383 52.37 -17.59 15.18
N SER A 384 51.61 -16.82 14.40
CA SER A 384 52.17 -15.82 13.48
C SER A 384 52.98 -14.74 14.22
N LEU A 385 52.50 -14.31 15.39
CA LEU A 385 53.18 -13.32 16.21
C LEU A 385 54.50 -13.87 16.78
N VAL A 386 54.50 -15.12 17.26
CA VAL A 386 55.70 -15.81 17.74
C VAL A 386 56.73 -15.98 16.62
N VAL A 387 56.32 -16.43 15.43
CA VAL A 387 57.22 -16.58 14.28
C VAL A 387 57.81 -15.23 13.87
N SER A 388 57.01 -14.17 13.88
CA SER A 388 57.47 -12.82 13.54
C SER A 388 58.52 -12.32 14.53
N VAL A 389 58.29 -12.52 15.83
CA VAL A 389 59.24 -12.16 16.89
C VAL A 389 60.54 -12.98 16.76
N PHE A 390 60.45 -14.29 16.51
CA PHE A 390 61.63 -15.13 16.29
C PHE A 390 62.44 -14.71 15.06
N SER A 391 61.77 -14.36 13.96
CA SER A 391 62.41 -13.83 12.75
C SER A 391 63.13 -12.51 13.01
N ILE A 392 62.51 -11.59 13.78
CA ILE A 392 63.12 -10.31 14.16
C ILE A 392 64.36 -10.53 15.05
N ILE A 393 64.26 -11.43 16.04
CA ILE A 393 65.39 -11.77 16.92
C ILE A 393 66.53 -12.40 16.11
N SER A 394 66.21 -13.28 15.17
CA SER A 394 67.20 -13.96 14.32
C SER A 394 67.87 -12.99 13.35
N CYS A 395 67.12 -12.07 12.74
CA CYS A 395 67.68 -10.96 11.94
C CYS A 395 68.60 -10.06 12.78
N ARG A 396 68.19 -9.68 14.00
CA ARG A 396 69.04 -8.86 14.89
C ARG A 396 70.33 -9.58 15.31
N ARG A 397 70.29 -10.90 15.54
CA ARG A 397 71.48 -11.71 15.84
C ARG A 397 72.40 -11.84 14.63
N SER A 398 71.85 -11.97 13.42
CA SER A 398 72.61 -11.99 12.17
C SER A 398 73.30 -10.63 11.91
N TYR A 399 72.57 -9.53 12.07
CA TYR A 399 73.09 -8.17 11.93
C TYR A 399 74.19 -7.84 12.95
N ARG A 400 74.03 -8.25 14.22
CA ARG A 400 75.10 -8.13 15.22
C ARG A 400 76.34 -8.96 14.86
N ARG A 401 76.20 -10.12 14.21
CA ARG A 401 77.35 -10.93 13.77
C ARG A 401 78.07 -10.34 12.56
N SER A 402 77.40 -9.62 11.66
CA SER A 402 78.06 -8.95 10.53
C SER A 402 78.77 -7.66 10.97
N GLY A 403 78.23 -6.93 11.94
CA GLY A 403 78.83 -5.69 12.46
C GLY A 403 80.15 -5.86 13.23
N TYR A 404 80.50 -7.08 13.66
CA TYR A 404 81.78 -7.39 14.30
C TYR A 404 82.89 -7.80 13.31
N ARG A 405 82.61 -7.85 11.99
CA ARG A 405 83.61 -8.23 10.95
C ARG A 405 84.16 -7.05 10.13
N GLU A 406 83.72 -5.82 10.37
CA GLU A 406 84.19 -4.61 9.65
C GLU A 406 84.91 -3.58 10.56
N GLY A 407 85.45 -4.02 11.70
CA GLY A 407 86.04 -3.13 12.72
C GLY A 407 87.40 -3.54 13.28
N GLU A 408 88.22 -4.29 12.54
CA GLU A 408 89.66 -4.47 12.84
C GLU A 408 90.46 -4.40 11.53
N LEU A 409 90.88 -3.17 11.20
CA LEU A 409 92.12 -2.83 10.50
C LEU A 409 92.95 -1.99 11.48
#